data_AF-A0A1C4PT79-F1
#
_entry.id   AF-A0A1C4PT79-F1
#
_cell.length_a   1.000
_cell.length_b   1.000
_cell.length_c   1.000
_cell.angle_alpha   90.00
_cell.angle_beta   90.00
_cell.angle_gamma   90.00
#
_symmetry.space_group_name_H-M   'P 1'
#
loop_
_entity.id
_entity.type
_entity.pdbx_description
1 polymer ?
#
loop_
_entity_poly.entity_id
_entity_poly.type
_entity_poly.pdbx_seq_one_letter_code
_entity_poly.pdbx_strand_id
1 'polypeptide(L)' 'RNGRDDIAAFYGYSDARAALFTFKPNTSGEFAAPVKSWNVPADHWWGEHVKLG' A
#
# COMPACT_ATOMS: atom_id res chain seq x y z
N ARG A 1 10.17 -15.95 18.25
CA ARG A 1 9.24 -15.88 17.09
C ARG A 1 9.47 -14.52 16.46
N ASN A 2 10.05 -14.46 15.27
CA ASN A 2 10.40 -13.19 14.63
C ASN A 2 9.13 -12.65 13.96
N GLY A 3 8.34 -11.90 14.74
CA GLY A 3 7.19 -11.16 14.21
C GLY A 3 7.72 -10.22 13.14
N ARG A 4 7.40 -10.53 11.89
CA ARG A 4 7.75 -9.72 10.74
C ARG A 4 6.43 -9.21 10.21
N ASP A 5 6.10 -8.00 10.63
CA ASP A 5 4.87 -7.35 10.21
C ASP A 5 5.10 -6.75 8.83
N ASP A 6 4.18 -7.02 7.90
CA ASP A 6 4.16 -6.36 6.60
C ASP A 6 3.60 -4.93 6.78
N ILE A 7 4.23 -3.94 6.15
CA ILE A 7 3.69 -2.57 6.13
C ILE A 7 2.94 -2.36 4.81
N ALA A 8 1.78 -1.70 4.87
CA ALA A 8 1.03 -1.28 3.71
C ALA A 8 0.84 0.25 3.70
N ALA A 9 1.03 0.87 2.53
CA ALA A 9 0.77 2.30 2.31
C ALA A 9 -0.27 2.47 1.21
N PHE A 10 -1.36 3.17 1.53
CA PHE A 10 -2.40 3.51 0.58
C PHE A 10 -2.24 4.98 0.14
N TYR A 11 -2.18 5.23 -1.16
CA TYR A 11 -1.90 6.55 -1.72
C TYR A 11 -2.96 6.93 -2.76
N GLY A 12 -3.64 8.05 -2.52
CA GLY A 12 -4.54 8.70 -3.46
C GLY A 12 -3.83 9.80 -4.23
N TYR A 13 -4.05 9.86 -5.54
CA TYR A 13 -3.55 10.93 -6.39
C TYR A 13 -4.64 11.99 -6.61
N SER A 14 -4.24 13.19 -7.03
CA SER A 14 -5.14 14.32 -7.25
C SER A 14 -6.14 14.12 -8.39
N ASP A 15 -5.88 13.17 -9.30
CA ASP A 15 -6.73 12.81 -10.44
C ASP A 15 -7.60 11.57 -10.18
N ALA A 16 -7.91 11.32 -8.90
CA ALA A 16 -8.72 10.17 -8.47
C ALA A 16 -8.13 8.79 -8.85
N ARG A 17 -6.83 8.70 -9.15
CA ARG A 17 -6.09 7.42 -9.08
C ARG A 17 -5.85 7.03 -7.63
N ALA A 18 -5.67 5.73 -7.40
CA ALA A 18 -5.19 5.22 -6.13
C ALA A 18 -4.26 4.02 -6.31
N ALA A 19 -3.36 3.82 -5.35
CA ALA A 19 -2.48 2.67 -5.30
C ALA A 19 -2.28 2.17 -3.86
N LEU A 20 -2.14 0.86 -3.72
CA LEU A 20 -1.69 0.21 -2.50
C LEU A 20 -0.27 -0.32 -2.72
N PHE A 21 0.62 0.02 -1.80
CA PHE A 21 1.99 -0.44 -1.76
C PHE A 21 2.21 -1.33 -0.56
N THR A 22 2.89 -2.46 -0.76
CA THR A 22 3.22 -3.42 0.31
C THR A 22 4.73 -3.51 0.46
N PHE A 23 5.20 -3.40 1.70
CA PHE A 23 6.60 -3.51 2.11
C PHE A 23 6.76 -4.79 2.91
N LYS A 24 7.48 -5.75 2.34
CA LYS A 24 7.77 -7.03 2.99
C LYS A 24 9.13 -6.98 3.67
N PRO A 25 9.23 -7.29 4.97
CA PRO A 25 10.50 -7.36 5.66
C PRO A 25 11.27 -8.61 5.23
N ASN A 26 12.56 -8.44 4.94
CA ASN A 26 13.50 -9.52 4.68
C ASN A 26 13.91 -10.20 6.00
N THR A 27 14.75 -11.24 5.92
CA THR A 27 15.21 -11.98 7.10
C THR A 27 16.08 -11.16 8.05
N SER A 28 16.63 -10.05 7.58
CA SER A 28 17.46 -9.11 8.33
C SER A 28 16.64 -7.98 8.99
N GLY A 29 15.32 -7.93 8.75
CA GLY A 29 14.44 -6.89 9.29
C GLY A 29 14.39 -5.60 8.46
N GLU A 30 15.04 -5.56 7.29
CA GLU A 30 14.92 -4.45 6.34
C GLU A 30 13.74 -4.68 5.40
N PHE A 31 13.15 -3.63 4.86
CA PHE A 31 12.10 -3.76 3.86
C PHE A 31 12.69 -3.83 2.45
N ALA A 32 12.20 -4.79 1.65
CA ALA A 32 12.47 -4.81 0.21
C ALA A 32 11.83 -3.60 -0.48
N ALA A 33 12.18 -3.37 -1.75
CA ALA A 33 11.52 -2.38 -2.58
C ALA A 33 9.98 -2.59 -2.56
N PRO A 34 9.19 -1.51 -2.44
CA PRO A 34 7.74 -1.64 -2.34
C PRO A 34 7.15 -2.25 -3.60
N VAL A 35 6.19 -3.16 -3.41
CA VAL A 35 5.40 -3.71 -4.51
C VAL A 35 4.09 -2.95 -4.58
N LYS A 36 3.72 -2.46 -5.77
CA LYS A 36 2.39 -1.91 -6.05
C LYS A 36 1.40 -3.07 -6.17
N SER A 37 0.81 -3.48 -5.06
CA SER A 37 -0.05 -4.67 -4.96
C SER A 37 -1.45 -4.46 -5.52
N TRP A 38 -1.92 -3.21 -5.60
CA TRP A 38 -3.16 -2.84 -6.25
C TRP A 38 -3.08 -1.41 -6.78
N ASN A 39 -3.75 -1.13 -7.90
CA ASN A 39 -3.91 0.23 -8.42
C ASN A 39 -5.13 0.36 -9.32
N VAL A 40 -5.63 1.59 -9.43
CA VAL A 40 -6.71 1.96 -10.35
C VAL A 40 -6.31 3.19 -11.19
N PRO A 41 -6.87 3.31 -12.42
CA PRO A 41 -6.65 4.48 -13.27
C PRO A 41 -7.37 5.72 -12.75
N ALA A 42 -7.23 6.84 -13.46
CA ALA A 42 -7.83 8.12 -13.07
C ALA A 42 -9.35 8.04 -13.09
N ASP A 43 -10.01 8.84 -12.25
CA ASP A 43 -11.48 8.87 -12.11
C ASP A 43 -12.11 7.55 -11.60
N HIS A 44 -11.33 6.71 -10.90
CA HIS A 44 -11.81 5.43 -10.36
C HIS A 44 -11.85 5.36 -8.83
N TRP A 45 -11.35 6.36 -8.11
CA TRP A 45 -11.36 6.35 -6.64
C TRP A 45 -11.61 7.73 -6.02
N TRP A 46 -12.67 7.80 -5.21
CA TRP A 46 -13.05 8.90 -4.33
C TRP A 46 -13.02 8.32 -2.90
N GLY A 47 -12.01 8.72 -2.13
CA GLY A 47 -11.61 8.06 -0.87
C GLY A 47 -12.57 8.10 0.30
N GLU A 48 -13.81 8.47 0.07
CA GLU A 48 -14.83 8.78 1.09
C GLU A 48 -15.19 7.56 1.96
N HIS A 49 -14.90 6.34 1.51
CA HIS A 49 -15.25 5.10 2.23
C HIS A 49 -14.04 4.27 2.69
N VAL A 50 -12.82 4.82 2.70
CA VAL A 50 -11.66 4.05 3.19
C VAL A 50 -11.75 3.83 4.70
N LYS A 51 -11.72 2.56 5.11
CA LYS A 51 -11.59 2.14 6.50
C LYS A 51 -10.32 1.31 6.66
N LEU A 52 -9.36 1.85 7.39
CA LEU A 52 -8.19 1.10 7.86
C LEU A 52 -8.53 0.56 9.26
N GLY A 53 -8.44 -0.76 9.42
CA GLY A 53 -8.77 -1.47 10.66
C GLY A 53 -7.65 -1.43 11.68
#